data_AF-A0A9E4BYK1-F1
#
_entry.id   AF-A0A9E4BYK1-F1
#
_cell.length_a   1.000
_cell.length_b   1.000
_cell.length_c   1.000
_cell.angle_alpha   90.00
_cell.angle_beta   90.00
_cell.angle_gamma   90.00
#
_symmetry.space_group_name_H-M   'P 1'
#
loop_
_entity.id
_entity.type
_entity.pdbx_description
1 polymer ?
#
loop_
_entity_poly.entity_id
_entity_poly.type
_entity_poly.pdbx_seq_one_letter_code
_entity_poly.pdbx_strand_id
1 'polypeptide(L)'
;MAGRACSGADCAALESGQPRQGAGDPAGAHELAGRIAHMVRCVAVAIRTGYPCDGVTVRQNNEPAGGQDVWHLHTHVIPRHIGDGMHLGVPVRADDRDRARYADRLRGLLG
;
A
#
# COMPACT_ATOMS: atom_id res chain seq x y z
N MET A 1 11.43 -9.80 -23.15
CA MET A 1 12.03 -8.53 -22.71
C MET A 1 12.53 -8.72 -21.29
N ALA A 2 13.84 -8.82 -21.08
CA ALA A 2 14.40 -8.83 -19.73
C ALA A 2 14.53 -7.37 -19.29
N GLY A 3 13.68 -6.94 -18.34
CA GLY A 3 13.78 -5.61 -17.76
C GLY A 3 15.14 -5.45 -17.07
N ARG A 4 15.90 -4.42 -17.45
CA ARG A 4 17.08 -4.00 -16.69
C ARG A 4 16.62 -3.71 -15.25
N ALA A 5 17.30 -4.30 -14.27
CA ALA A 5 17.13 -3.90 -12.88
C ALA A 5 17.51 -2.41 -12.78
N CYS A 6 16.61 -1.60 -12.21
CA CYS A 6 16.87 -0.20 -11.90
C CYS A 6 18.07 -0.14 -10.96
N SER A 7 19.15 0.55 -11.35
CA SER A 7 20.29 0.72 -10.44
C SER A 7 19.97 1.78 -9.40
N GLY A 8 20.62 1.75 -8.23
CA GLY A 8 20.41 2.77 -7.20
C GLY A 8 20.72 4.21 -7.67
N ALA A 9 21.55 4.36 -8.70
CA ALA A 9 21.84 5.64 -9.35
C ALA A 9 20.68 6.11 -10.27
N ASP A 10 19.91 5.20 -10.84
CA ASP A 10 18.77 5.52 -11.72
C ASP A 10 17.58 6.08 -10.92
N CYS A 11 17.40 5.66 -9.66
CA CYS A 11 16.34 6.17 -8.79
C CYS A 11 16.54 7.64 -8.39
N ALA A 12 17.77 8.05 -8.07
CA ALA A 12 18.06 9.41 -7.60
C ALA A 12 17.80 10.50 -8.66
N ALA A 13 17.87 10.14 -9.95
CA ALA A 13 17.63 11.07 -11.05
C ALA A 13 16.14 11.45 -11.24
N LEU A 14 15.21 10.61 -10.75
CA LEU A 14 13.76 10.81 -10.91
C LEU A 14 13.17 11.84 -9.92
N GLU A 15 13.91 12.22 -8.88
CA GLU A 15 13.40 13.01 -7.75
C GLU A 15 13.47 14.54 -7.96
N SER A 16 14.00 15.02 -9.09
CA SER A 16 14.37 16.44 -9.31
C SER A 16 13.19 17.44 -9.44
N GLY A 17 11.94 17.01 -9.26
CA GLY A 17 10.75 17.87 -9.40
C GLY A 17 9.58 17.54 -8.47
N GLN A 18 9.74 16.60 -7.54
CA GLN A 18 8.66 16.16 -6.65
C GLN A 18 8.91 16.66 -5.20
N PRO A 19 7.86 16.90 -4.40
CA PRO A 19 8.01 17.10 -2.96
C PRO A 19 8.79 15.90 -2.40
N ARG A 20 9.91 16.17 -1.70
CA ARG A 20 10.78 15.11 -1.17
C ARG A 20 9.98 14.11 -0.34
N GLN A 21 9.71 12.94 -0.89
CA GLN A 21 9.42 11.75 -0.09
C GLN A 21 10.76 11.40 0.55
N GLY A 22 10.90 11.54 1.88
CA GLY A 22 12.21 11.65 2.56
C GLY A 22 13.31 10.73 2.02
N ALA A 23 14.35 11.33 1.43
CA ALA A 23 15.50 10.62 0.89
C ALA A 23 16.40 10.15 2.04
N GLY A 24 16.31 8.85 2.37
CA GLY A 24 17.25 8.15 3.26
C GLY A 24 18.40 7.50 2.48
N ASP A 25 19.40 7.00 3.21
CA ASP A 25 20.53 6.22 2.68
C ASP A 25 20.05 5.13 1.68
N PRO A 26 20.58 5.08 0.44
CA PRO A 26 20.16 4.12 -0.58
C PRO A 26 20.37 2.64 -0.18
N ALA A 27 21.33 2.32 0.70
CA ALA A 27 21.44 0.98 1.26
C ALA A 27 20.27 0.68 2.22
N GLY A 28 19.91 1.66 3.06
CA GLY A 28 18.73 1.62 3.91
C GLY A 28 17.40 1.64 3.13
N ALA A 29 17.38 2.18 1.91
CA ALA A 29 16.18 2.25 1.09
C ALA A 29 15.70 0.86 0.64
N HIS A 30 16.61 -0.03 0.24
CA HIS A 30 16.26 -1.42 -0.09
C HIS A 30 15.77 -2.21 1.12
N GLU A 31 16.42 -2.03 2.28
CA GLU A 31 15.98 -2.65 3.53
C GLU A 31 14.58 -2.17 3.93
N LEU A 32 14.35 -0.85 3.87
CA LEU A 32 13.04 -0.25 4.16
C LEU A 32 11.97 -0.76 3.19
N ALA A 33 12.26 -0.80 1.89
CA ALA A 33 11.33 -1.35 0.89
C ALA A 33 11.00 -2.82 1.17
N GLY A 34 11.99 -3.63 1.55
CA GLY A 34 11.80 -5.03 1.96
C GLY A 34 10.89 -5.15 3.18
N ARG A 35 11.08 -4.30 4.20
CA ARG A 35 10.24 -4.26 5.40
C ARG A 35 8.80 -3.85 5.08
N ILE A 36 8.61 -2.86 4.20
CA ILE A 36 7.28 -2.44 3.73
C ILE A 36 6.60 -3.58 2.98
N ALA A 37 7.29 -4.21 2.03
CA ALA A 37 6.73 -5.33 1.26
C ALA A 37 6.35 -6.52 2.16
N HIS A 38 7.19 -6.84 3.15
CA HIS A 38 6.88 -7.85 4.16
C HIS A 38 5.61 -7.50 4.95
N MET A 39 5.49 -6.26 5.42
CA MET A 39 4.31 -5.82 6.15
C MET A 39 3.05 -5.86 5.28
N VAL A 40 3.12 -5.40 4.04
CA VAL A 40 2.00 -5.45 3.08
C VAL A 40 1.54 -6.90 2.89
N ARG A 41 2.46 -7.85 2.73
CA ARG A 41 2.13 -9.29 2.66
C ARG A 41 1.39 -9.76 3.91
N CYS A 42 1.91 -9.45 5.10
CA CYS A 42 1.29 -9.87 6.36
C CYS A 42 -0.12 -9.30 6.52
N VAL A 43 -0.32 -8.01 6.21
CA VAL A 43 -1.66 -7.37 6.24
C VAL A 43 -2.59 -8.01 5.21
N ALA A 44 -2.13 -8.29 3.99
CA ALA A 44 -2.95 -8.92 2.95
C ALA A 44 -3.40 -10.32 3.36
N VAL A 45 -2.52 -11.12 3.95
CA VAL A 45 -2.87 -12.44 4.49
C VAL A 45 -3.85 -12.32 5.65
N ALA A 46 -3.63 -11.41 6.59
CA ALA A 46 -4.54 -11.18 7.71
C ALA A 46 -5.94 -10.73 7.24
N ILE A 47 -6.03 -9.86 6.24
CA ILE A 47 -7.30 -9.45 5.64
C ILE A 47 -8.03 -10.65 5.04
N ARG A 48 -7.36 -11.44 4.21
CA ARG A 48 -7.97 -12.62 3.56
C ARG A 48 -8.41 -13.69 4.57
N THR A 49 -7.69 -13.84 5.67
CA THR A 49 -8.05 -14.78 6.75
C THR A 49 -9.18 -14.24 7.62
N GLY A 50 -9.16 -12.95 7.94
CA GLY A 50 -10.09 -12.32 8.88
C GLY A 50 -11.42 -11.90 8.26
N TYR A 51 -11.48 -11.68 6.96
CA TYR A 51 -12.67 -11.20 6.27
C TYR A 51 -13.05 -12.12 5.12
N PRO A 52 -14.35 -12.44 4.95
CA PRO A 52 -14.81 -13.13 3.75
C PRO A 52 -14.59 -12.20 2.57
N CYS A 53 -13.57 -12.48 1.75
CA CYS A 53 -13.28 -11.77 0.51
C CYS A 53 -12.73 -12.76 -0.51
N ASP A 54 -12.97 -12.49 -1.79
CA ASP A 54 -12.53 -13.33 -2.92
C ASP A 54 -11.06 -13.05 -3.29
N GLY A 55 -10.52 -11.91 -2.85
CA GLY A 55 -9.14 -11.52 -3.11
C GLY A 55 -8.71 -10.27 -2.35
N VAL A 56 -7.50 -9.79 -2.65
CA VAL A 56 -6.93 -8.57 -2.07
C VAL A 56 -6.26 -7.74 -3.17
N THR A 57 -6.50 -6.43 -3.18
CA THR A 57 -5.74 -5.47 -3.98
C THR A 57 -4.72 -4.76 -3.10
N VAL A 58 -3.47 -4.69 -3.57
CA VAL A 58 -2.44 -3.81 -3.02
C VAL A 58 -2.26 -2.65 -3.99
N ARG A 59 -2.31 -1.41 -3.49
CA ARG A 59 -2.19 -0.21 -4.34
C ARG A 59 -1.37 0.87 -3.64
N GLN A 60 -0.42 1.44 -4.36
CA GLN A 60 0.34 2.62 -3.96
C GLN A 60 0.25 3.64 -5.10
N ASN A 61 -0.03 4.89 -4.76
CA ASN A 61 -0.31 5.96 -5.72
C ASN A 61 0.80 7.02 -5.62
N ASN A 62 1.31 7.48 -6.77
CA ASN A 62 2.29 8.56 -6.86
C ASN A 62 1.71 9.69 -7.72
N GLU A 63 1.80 10.92 -7.21
CA GLU A 63 1.37 12.16 -7.84
C GLU A 63 -0.15 12.24 -8.16
N PRO A 64 -0.68 13.45 -8.47
CA PRO A 64 -2.11 13.63 -8.73
C PRO A 64 -2.64 12.74 -9.88
N ALA A 65 -1.86 12.55 -10.94
CA ALA A 65 -2.25 11.71 -12.07
C ALA A 65 -2.31 10.20 -11.72
N GLY A 66 -1.55 9.77 -10.71
CA GLY A 66 -1.65 8.42 -10.14
C GLY A 66 -2.72 8.30 -9.06
N GLY A 67 -3.47 9.38 -8.78
CA GLY A 67 -4.52 9.44 -7.76
C GLY A 67 -3.99 9.55 -6.33
N GLN A 68 -2.82 10.19 -6.13
CA GLN A 68 -2.30 10.49 -4.79
C GLN A 68 -2.88 11.81 -4.27
N ASP A 69 -3.62 11.73 -3.17
CA ASP A 69 -4.16 12.91 -2.48
C ASP A 69 -3.34 13.31 -1.25
N VAL A 70 -2.67 12.34 -0.60
CA VAL A 70 -1.88 12.57 0.62
C VAL A 70 -0.38 12.32 0.36
N TRP A 71 0.42 13.35 0.59
CA TRP A 71 1.86 13.40 0.27
C TRP A 71 2.75 12.72 1.32
N HIS A 72 2.49 11.44 1.56
CA HIS A 72 3.40 10.52 2.24
C HIS A 72 3.24 9.14 1.62
N LEU A 73 4.28 8.31 1.66
CA LEU A 73 4.20 6.93 1.18
C LEU A 73 3.16 6.16 2.01
N HIS A 74 2.06 5.77 1.39
CA HIS A 74 1.06 4.90 1.96
C HIS A 74 0.68 3.83 0.94
N THR A 75 0.51 2.61 1.42
CA THR A 75 0.04 1.49 0.61
C THR A 75 -1.33 1.08 1.10
N HIS A 76 -2.31 1.05 0.20
CA HIS A 76 -3.60 0.47 0.47
C HIS A 76 -3.54 -1.05 0.33
N VAL A 77 -4.17 -1.76 1.26
CA VAL A 77 -4.43 -3.20 1.19
C VAL A 77 -5.92 -3.40 1.38
N ILE A 78 -6.61 -3.84 0.33
CA ILE A 78 -8.06 -3.71 0.21
C ILE A 78 -8.67 -5.10 -0.05
N PRO A 79 -9.56 -5.61 0.82
CA PRO A 79 -10.33 -6.83 0.53
C PRO A 79 -11.22 -6.61 -0.68
N ARG A 80 -11.33 -7.60 -1.56
CA ARG A 80 -12.08 -7.53 -2.81
C ARG A 80 -13.15 -8.61 -2.89
N HIS A 81 -14.24 -8.28 -3.56
CA HIS A 81 -15.30 -9.23 -3.92
C HIS A 81 -15.52 -9.21 -5.42
N ILE A 82 -15.92 -10.34 -6.00
CA ILE A 82 -16.23 -10.40 -7.43
C ILE A 82 -17.36 -9.40 -7.74
N GLY A 83 -17.08 -8.47 -8.66
CA GLY A 83 -18.06 -7.47 -9.09
C GLY A 83 -18.27 -6.31 -8.11
N ASP A 84 -17.38 -6.09 -7.13
CA ASP A 84 -17.53 -5.03 -6.11
C ASP A 84 -17.48 -3.58 -6.64
N GLY A 85 -17.18 -3.37 -7.92
CA GLY A 85 -17.18 -2.06 -8.55
C GLY A 85 -16.20 -1.07 -7.91
N MET A 86 -15.10 -1.53 -7.29
CA MET A 86 -14.19 -0.65 -6.52
C MET A 86 -13.75 0.64 -7.24
N HIS A 87 -13.55 0.60 -8.56
CA HIS A 87 -13.12 1.77 -9.34
C HIS A 87 -14.28 2.66 -9.83
N LEU A 88 -15.52 2.28 -9.53
CA LEU A 88 -16.74 2.95 -9.95
C LEU A 88 -17.49 3.60 -8.78
N GLY A 89 -17.19 3.20 -7.54
CA GLY A 89 -17.88 3.63 -6.34
C GLY A 89 -17.31 4.91 -5.71
N VAL A 90 -18.16 5.61 -4.95
CA VAL A 90 -17.73 6.71 -4.08
C VAL A 90 -17.24 6.12 -2.75
N PRO A 91 -16.04 6.51 -2.26
CA PRO A 91 -15.57 6.07 -0.96
C PRO A 91 -16.53 6.46 0.15
N VAL A 92 -16.95 5.47 0.95
CA VAL A 92 -17.76 5.71 2.15
C VAL A 92 -16.87 5.55 3.37
N ARG A 93 -16.85 6.56 4.23
CA ARG A 93 -16.14 6.47 5.51
C ARG A 93 -16.95 5.59 6.46
N ALA A 94 -16.37 4.49 6.90
CA ALA A 94 -16.89 3.71 8.02
C ALA A 94 -16.83 4.51 9.32
N ASP A 95 -17.81 4.32 10.21
CA ASP A 95 -17.80 4.95 11.53
C ASP A 95 -16.65 4.43 12.41
N ASP A 96 -16.35 5.16 13.48
CA ASP A 96 -15.18 4.85 14.31
C ASP A 96 -15.35 3.55 15.11
N ARG A 97 -16.58 3.13 15.41
CA ARG A 97 -16.85 1.84 16.09
C ARG A 97 -16.55 0.68 15.16
N ASP A 98 -17.02 0.75 13.92
CA ASP A 98 -16.75 -0.27 12.91
C ASP A 98 -15.27 -0.35 12.59
N ARG A 99 -14.60 0.80 12.42
CA ARG A 99 -13.14 0.85 12.22
C ARG A 99 -12.37 0.19 13.38
N ALA A 100 -12.76 0.45 14.63
CA ALA A 100 -12.13 -0.17 15.79
C ALA A 100 -12.32 -1.70 15.77
N ARG A 101 -13.55 -2.17 15.54
CA ARG A 101 -13.88 -3.60 15.43
C ARG A 101 -13.06 -4.29 14.33
N TYR A 102 -12.91 -3.64 13.17
CA TYR A 102 -12.11 -4.20 12.07
C TYR A 102 -10.62 -4.24 12.42
N ALA A 103 -10.11 -3.20 13.06
CA ALA A 103 -8.72 -3.14 13.49
C ALA A 103 -8.41 -4.23 14.53
N ASP A 104 -9.26 -4.43 15.53
CA ASP A 104 -9.08 -5.44 16.58
C ASP A 104 -8.98 -6.86 16.00
N ARG A 105 -9.86 -7.17 15.03
CA ARG A 105 -9.78 -8.45 14.33
C ARG A 105 -8.45 -8.63 13.62
N LEU A 106 -7.96 -7.60 12.92
CA LEU A 106 -6.67 -7.68 12.23
C LEU A 106 -5.49 -7.80 13.21
N ARG A 107 -5.52 -7.08 14.33
CA ARG A 107 -4.49 -7.20 15.37
C ARG A 107 -4.36 -8.64 15.87
N GLY A 108 -5.47 -9.32 16.14
CA GLY A 108 -5.47 -10.72 16.56
C GLY A 108 -4.88 -11.70 15.52
N LEU A 109 -4.77 -11.29 14.26
CA LEU A 109 -4.23 -12.11 13.17
C LEU A 109 -2.79 -11.77 12.80
N LEU A 110 -2.28 -10.61 13.22
CA LEU A 110 -0.96 -10.12 12.85
C LEU A 110 0.16 -10.52 13.83
N GLY A 111 -0.19 -11.05 15.01
CA GLY A 111 0.78 -11.46 16.03
C GLY A 111 1.26 -10.30 16.87
#